data_AF-A0A2T6DUR4-F1
#
_entry.id   AF-A0A2T6DUR4-F1
#
_cell.length_a   1.000
_cell.length_b   1.000
_cell.length_c   1.000
_cell.angle_alpha   90.00
_cell.angle_beta   90.00
_cell.angle_gamma   90.00
#
_symmetry.space_group_name_H-M   'P 1'
#
loop_
_entity.id
_entity.type
_entity.pdbx_description
1 polymer ?
#
loop_
_entity_poly.entity_id
_entity_poly.type
_entity_poly.pdbx_seq_one_letter_code
_entity_poly.pdbx_strand_id
1 'polypeptide(L)'
;MDGYRANRANLGSSWQFTLAHVSSRPRDDTSPGPHPSPVAALRSESIPVAIADGREPAAAGGLVQCSRPPSLFRDIRVPTFGRGNALALAQGRASTDGMNRAAIPPAAHKAPDPRSRIDLVDALRGSALLGILLIHSVEHWDFMRNPDHSAPWLATPDAFVRDSAFFLFGGKAYGIFALLFGVSFFLILDSWSRRGLRFEGRFLWRLSVLALFGYVHGLVYCGDILLIIAALGVPLVFLNRLGTRALLWISALLMLQIPSVYETVHVLLRPEYQPPRPLHWDLYGRLFGVYADGSLLDVLRVNLWTGQAAKTWWTIETARWLQMIGLFVWGLLLGREGVFENPIHAVRLARRALIAGVVGFAVLYPVKLHLGGWGLSGMRHHAVENLVSSYCNLTQLLVWAGGFTLLYQWGKARGLLRLLAPYGRMSLSCYVTQALIGVPLFYGFGLALFRFCGPFYSILIGGLIGVVQITAANLWLKRFNYGPLEWLWRALTFMDFNVPMRRRAARSRMAEQEPQPVSTT
;
A
#
# COMPACT_ATOMS: atom_id res chain seq x y z
N MET A 1 16.23 53.00 -13.30
CA MET A 1 15.02 53.30 -14.09
C MET A 1 14.89 52.25 -15.17
N ASP A 2 13.71 51.65 -15.19
CA ASP A 2 13.01 50.96 -16.28
C ASP A 2 13.64 49.71 -16.93
N GLY A 3 13.17 48.57 -16.40
CA GLY A 3 13.29 47.24 -17.01
C GLY A 3 12.71 46.13 -16.12
N TYR A 4 11.68 46.42 -15.32
CA TYR A 4 11.10 45.51 -14.32
C TYR A 4 9.59 45.41 -14.56
N ARG A 5 9.15 44.40 -15.34
CA ARG A 5 7.79 43.82 -15.38
C ARG A 5 7.64 42.86 -16.57
N ALA A 6 7.61 41.56 -16.30
CA ALA A 6 6.66 40.60 -16.90
C ALA A 6 6.96 39.16 -16.44
N ASN A 7 5.89 38.43 -16.09
CA ASN A 7 5.79 36.99 -15.84
C ASN A 7 6.38 36.40 -14.54
N ARG A 8 5.74 36.75 -13.41
CA ARG A 8 5.46 35.79 -12.33
C ARG A 8 3.99 35.34 -12.43
N ALA A 9 3.75 34.16 -13.00
CA ALA A 9 2.50 33.43 -12.86
C ALA A 9 2.76 31.94 -13.19
N ASN A 10 2.21 31.05 -12.36
CA ASN A 10 2.24 29.57 -12.47
C ASN A 10 3.55 28.86 -12.12
N LEU A 11 3.79 28.68 -10.81
CA LEU A 11 4.53 27.54 -10.28
C LEU A 11 3.59 26.79 -9.33
N GLY A 12 3.03 25.69 -9.82
CA GLY A 12 2.19 24.79 -9.06
C GLY A 12 3.01 23.92 -8.10
N SER A 13 2.54 23.88 -6.86
CA SER A 13 2.57 22.78 -5.88
C SER A 13 3.76 21.82 -5.80
N SER A 14 4.26 21.75 -4.57
CA SER A 14 4.93 20.64 -3.88
C SER A 14 6.46 20.54 -4.01
N TRP A 15 7.12 20.77 -2.86
CA TRP A 15 8.53 20.50 -2.54
C TRP A 15 9.56 21.44 -3.18
N GLN A 16 9.63 22.67 -2.66
CA GLN A 16 10.87 23.45 -2.68
C GLN A 16 11.29 23.74 -1.24
N PHE A 17 12.35 23.07 -0.78
CA PHE A 17 13.05 23.43 0.43
C PHE A 17 13.96 24.62 0.12
N THR A 18 13.53 25.84 0.45
CA THR A 18 14.43 27.00 0.41
C THR A 18 15.28 26.99 1.67
N LEU A 19 16.49 26.45 1.59
CA LEU A 19 17.53 26.65 2.60
C LEU A 19 18.09 28.07 2.43
N ALA A 20 17.84 28.94 3.41
CA ALA A 20 18.53 30.22 3.49
C ALA A 20 20.01 29.97 3.82
N HIS A 21 20.90 30.50 2.97
CA HIS A 21 22.34 30.52 3.17
C HIS A 21 22.71 31.11 4.53
N VAL A 22 23.42 30.34 5.36
CA VAL A 22 24.21 30.88 6.47
C VAL A 22 25.65 31.02 5.96
N SER A 23 26.04 32.23 5.59
CA SER A 23 27.44 32.58 5.34
C SER A 23 27.98 33.44 6.48
N SER A 24 29.04 32.93 7.12
CA SER A 24 30.16 33.65 7.76
C SER A 24 29.89 34.75 8.80
N ARG A 25 30.29 34.46 10.05
CA ARG A 25 30.74 35.40 11.12
C ARG A 25 31.82 36.39 10.63
N PRO A 26 32.04 37.58 11.24
CA PRO A 26 32.44 37.82 12.66
C PRO A 26 31.70 39.03 13.31
N ARG A 27 31.80 39.44 14.58
CA ARG A 27 32.76 39.34 15.69
C ARG A 27 32.04 39.80 17.01
N ASP A 28 32.48 39.26 18.14
CA ASP A 28 32.49 39.74 19.55
C ASP A 28 31.52 40.86 20.01
N ASP A 29 30.74 40.62 21.08
CA ASP A 29 31.16 40.95 22.46
C ASP A 29 30.08 40.65 23.55
N THR A 30 30.56 40.31 24.75
CA THR A 30 29.89 40.22 26.08
C THR A 30 29.04 39.01 26.49
N SER A 31 29.45 38.42 27.63
CA SER A 31 28.86 37.30 28.38
C SER A 31 28.10 37.81 29.65
N PRO A 32 27.59 36.98 30.59
CA PRO A 32 26.14 36.79 30.83
C PRO A 32 25.66 37.13 32.26
N GLY A 33 24.34 37.09 32.51
CA GLY A 33 23.72 37.18 33.84
C GLY A 33 22.40 36.37 33.96
N PRO A 34 21.96 35.96 35.17
CA PRO A 34 21.39 34.62 35.41
C PRO A 34 19.85 34.52 35.53
N HIS A 35 19.38 33.27 35.40
CA HIS A 35 18.11 32.60 35.81
C HIS A 35 17.28 33.24 36.95
N PRO A 36 15.93 33.04 36.99
CA PRO A 36 15.36 31.77 37.48
C PRO A 36 14.04 31.28 36.83
N SER A 37 13.84 29.96 36.94
CA SER A 37 12.56 29.25 36.82
C SER A 37 11.71 29.48 38.09
N PRO A 38 10.39 29.24 38.06
CA PRO A 38 9.87 28.23 38.98
C PRO A 38 8.70 27.38 38.46
N VAL A 39 8.62 26.20 39.08
CA VAL A 39 7.51 25.23 39.10
C VAL A 39 6.49 25.64 40.17
N ALA A 40 5.24 25.18 39.98
CA ALA A 40 4.16 24.96 40.96
C ALA A 40 3.02 26.00 41.06
N ALA A 41 1.81 25.60 40.65
CA ALA A 41 0.59 25.72 41.47
C ALA A 41 -0.55 24.84 40.91
N LEU A 42 -1.06 23.94 41.75
CA LEU A 42 -2.28 23.13 41.61
C LEU A 42 -3.53 23.94 42.00
N ARG A 43 -4.68 23.61 41.41
CA ARG A 43 -6.07 23.48 41.98
C ARG A 43 -7.08 23.54 40.82
N SER A 44 -7.75 22.44 40.46
CA SER A 44 -8.98 21.88 41.05
C SER A 44 -10.17 22.84 41.04
N GLU A 45 -11.07 22.69 40.07
CA GLU A 45 -12.48 23.05 40.22
C GLU A 45 -13.34 22.21 39.28
N SER A 46 -14.46 21.72 39.82
CA SER A 46 -15.28 20.65 39.29
C SER A 46 -16.77 21.00 39.44
N ILE A 47 -17.49 20.97 38.30
CA ILE A 47 -18.94 20.62 38.08
C ILE A 47 -19.98 21.67 38.59
N PRO A 48 -21.13 21.92 37.89
CA PRO A 48 -22.29 21.03 37.95
C PRO A 48 -22.91 20.60 36.60
N VAL A 49 -23.42 19.37 36.61
CA VAL A 49 -24.38 18.75 35.69
C VAL A 49 -25.80 19.11 36.18
N ALA A 50 -26.73 19.41 35.27
CA ALA A 50 -28.16 19.50 35.57
C ALA A 50 -28.94 18.49 34.72
N ILE A 51 -29.64 17.59 35.43
CA ILE A 51 -30.64 16.64 34.95
C ILE A 51 -32.01 17.28 35.17
N ALA A 52 -32.91 17.17 34.20
CA ALA A 52 -34.35 17.40 34.38
C ALA A 52 -35.14 16.48 33.44
N ASP A 53 -36.38 16.22 33.82
CA ASP A 53 -37.07 14.95 33.78
C ASP A 53 -38.24 14.93 32.77
N GLY A 54 -38.61 13.71 32.32
CA GLY A 54 -39.96 13.23 32.00
C GLY A 54 -40.87 13.96 31.00
N ARG A 55 -41.21 13.27 29.89
CA ARG A 55 -42.59 12.78 29.54
C ARG A 55 -42.71 12.37 28.07
N GLU A 56 -43.09 11.12 27.80
CA GLU A 56 -43.70 10.67 26.54
C GLU A 56 -45.16 11.17 26.41
N PRO A 57 -45.71 11.21 25.19
CA PRO A 57 -46.73 10.21 24.86
C PRO A 57 -46.68 9.65 23.43
N ALA A 58 -47.47 8.59 23.23
CA ALA A 58 -47.48 7.64 22.12
C ALA A 58 -48.26 8.06 20.84
N ALA A 59 -47.84 7.44 19.73
CA ALA A 59 -48.59 6.90 18.56
C ALA A 59 -49.50 7.79 17.68
N ALA A 60 -49.17 7.88 16.39
CA ALA A 60 -50.12 7.86 15.27
C ALA A 60 -49.42 7.43 13.96
N GLY A 61 -50.04 6.49 13.23
CA GLY A 61 -49.54 5.91 11.99
C GLY A 61 -49.76 6.77 10.74
N GLY A 62 -49.03 6.43 9.68
CA GLY A 62 -49.20 7.02 8.35
C GLY A 62 -48.24 6.42 7.33
N LEU A 63 -48.68 5.38 6.63
CA LEU A 63 -48.03 4.80 5.44
C LEU A 63 -48.03 5.83 4.29
N VAL A 64 -46.86 6.14 3.73
CA VAL A 64 -46.75 6.60 2.34
C VAL A 64 -45.54 5.92 1.69
N GLN A 65 -45.84 5.02 0.75
CA GLN A 65 -44.89 4.46 -0.20
C GLN A 65 -44.45 5.54 -1.20
N CYS A 66 -43.13 5.72 -1.36
CA CYS A 66 -42.55 6.29 -2.57
C CYS A 66 -41.30 5.50 -2.97
N SER A 67 -41.33 5.07 -4.23
CA SER A 67 -40.44 4.18 -4.95
C SER A 67 -38.97 4.60 -4.88
N ARG A 68 -38.05 3.66 -4.65
CA ARG A 68 -36.59 3.87 -4.69
C ARG A 68 -35.90 2.94 -5.72
N PRO A 69 -34.80 3.40 -6.37
CA PRO A 69 -34.11 2.67 -7.44
C PRO A 69 -33.29 1.47 -6.93
N PRO A 70 -32.88 0.52 -7.80
CA PRO A 70 -32.34 -0.77 -7.37
C PRO A 70 -30.92 -0.66 -6.79
N SER A 71 -30.73 -1.19 -5.57
CA SER A 71 -29.46 -1.27 -4.85
C SER A 71 -28.91 -2.70 -4.82
N LEU A 72 -27.57 -2.81 -4.88
CA LEU A 72 -26.82 -3.97 -5.36
C LEU A 72 -26.60 -5.12 -4.36
N PHE A 73 -27.21 -5.08 -3.17
CA PHE A 73 -26.79 -5.94 -2.06
C PHE A 73 -27.93 -6.65 -1.31
N ARG A 74 -29.11 -6.83 -1.92
CA ARG A 74 -30.27 -7.35 -1.17
C ARG A 74 -30.53 -8.86 -1.24
N ASP A 75 -30.05 -9.58 -2.25
CA ASP A 75 -30.38 -11.01 -2.39
C ASP A 75 -29.20 -11.92 -2.10
N ILE A 76 -28.88 -12.11 -0.81
CA ILE A 76 -28.24 -13.34 -0.33
C ILE A 76 -28.82 -13.70 1.05
N ARG A 77 -29.73 -14.68 1.10
CA ARG A 77 -29.90 -15.52 2.28
C ARG A 77 -28.64 -16.36 2.41
N VAL A 78 -27.82 -16.06 3.40
CA VAL A 78 -26.70 -16.91 3.81
C VAL A 78 -27.29 -18.06 4.62
N PRO A 79 -27.07 -19.33 4.28
CA PRO A 79 -27.47 -20.42 5.17
C PRO A 79 -26.62 -20.36 6.44
N THR A 80 -27.28 -20.16 7.57
CA THR A 80 -26.71 -20.36 8.89
C THR A 80 -26.34 -21.84 9.04
N PHE A 81 -25.05 -22.17 9.03
CA PHE A 81 -24.58 -23.52 9.35
C PHE A 81 -24.70 -23.72 10.87
N GLY A 82 -25.84 -24.26 11.28
CA GLY A 82 -26.05 -24.86 12.60
C GLY A 82 -25.47 -26.28 12.64
N ARG A 83 -24.81 -26.60 13.74
CA ARG A 83 -24.41 -27.97 14.11
C ARG A 83 -25.66 -28.86 14.19
N GLY A 84 -25.61 -30.07 13.63
CA GLY A 84 -26.61 -31.10 13.95
C GLY A 84 -26.73 -32.25 12.95
N ASN A 85 -26.15 -33.39 13.35
CA ASN A 85 -26.57 -34.78 13.12
C ASN A 85 -26.52 -35.44 11.72
N ALA A 86 -26.17 -36.72 11.84
CA ALA A 86 -25.99 -37.75 10.85
C ALA A 86 -27.31 -38.46 10.47
N LEU A 87 -27.18 -39.36 9.50
CA LEU A 87 -28.12 -40.42 9.08
C LEU A 87 -29.33 -39.98 8.25
N ALA A 88 -29.35 -40.35 6.96
CA ALA A 88 -30.32 -41.32 6.43
C ALA A 88 -30.09 -41.65 4.94
N LEU A 89 -30.14 -42.95 4.70
CA LEU A 89 -30.29 -43.76 3.49
C LEU A 89 -31.19 -43.18 2.37
N ALA A 90 -30.88 -43.53 1.11
CA ALA A 90 -31.82 -44.25 0.23
C ALA A 90 -31.15 -44.72 -1.08
N GLN A 91 -31.29 -46.02 -1.35
CA GLN A 91 -31.00 -46.71 -2.61
C GLN A 91 -32.07 -46.38 -3.66
N GLY A 92 -31.70 -46.40 -4.95
CA GLY A 92 -32.66 -46.32 -6.07
C GLY A 92 -32.05 -46.85 -7.37
N ARG A 93 -32.72 -47.83 -7.98
CA ARG A 93 -32.29 -48.74 -9.03
C ARG A 93 -32.13 -48.12 -10.43
N ALA A 94 -31.38 -48.85 -11.25
CA ALA A 94 -31.22 -48.68 -12.69
C ALA A 94 -32.54 -48.91 -13.49
N SER A 95 -32.67 -48.20 -14.61
CA SER A 95 -33.40 -48.68 -15.80
C SER A 95 -32.66 -48.29 -17.07
N THR A 96 -32.37 -49.29 -17.89
CA THR A 96 -31.87 -49.20 -19.25
C THR A 96 -32.98 -48.75 -20.19
N ASP A 97 -32.71 -47.77 -21.06
CA ASP A 97 -33.24 -47.83 -22.43
C ASP A 97 -32.37 -47.02 -23.39
N GLY A 98 -32.09 -47.60 -24.56
CA GLY A 98 -31.14 -47.11 -25.52
C GLY A 98 -31.74 -46.13 -26.51
N MET A 99 -31.05 -45.03 -26.79
CA MET A 99 -31.04 -44.47 -28.14
C MET A 99 -29.76 -43.69 -28.41
N ASN A 100 -29.05 -44.19 -29.42
CA ASN A 100 -27.75 -43.79 -29.89
C ASN A 100 -27.85 -42.41 -30.58
N ARG A 101 -27.49 -41.34 -29.87
CA ARG A 101 -27.06 -40.07 -30.48
C ARG A 101 -25.64 -39.82 -30.00
N ALA A 102 -24.69 -39.85 -30.93
CA ALA A 102 -23.32 -39.43 -30.70
C ALA A 102 -23.31 -37.96 -30.28
N ALA A 103 -23.44 -37.71 -28.98
CA ALA A 103 -23.29 -36.40 -28.39
C ALA A 103 -21.81 -36.04 -28.44
N ILE A 104 -21.47 -35.10 -29.33
CA ILE A 104 -20.20 -34.38 -29.26
C ILE A 104 -20.09 -33.84 -27.82
N PRO A 105 -19.10 -34.25 -27.02
CA PRO A 105 -19.01 -33.76 -25.65
C PRO A 105 -18.87 -32.23 -25.74
N PRO A 106 -19.71 -31.46 -25.03
CA PRO A 106 -19.55 -30.01 -24.98
C PRO A 106 -18.12 -29.75 -24.53
N ALA A 107 -17.37 -28.98 -25.32
CA ALA A 107 -15.98 -28.65 -25.07
C ALA A 107 -15.83 -28.34 -23.58
N ALA A 108 -15.17 -29.24 -22.85
CA ALA A 108 -15.01 -29.10 -21.41
C ALA A 108 -14.36 -27.75 -21.18
N HIS A 109 -15.15 -26.77 -20.73
CA HIS A 109 -14.63 -25.49 -20.30
C HIS A 109 -13.71 -25.81 -19.13
N LYS A 110 -12.42 -25.95 -19.45
CA LYS A 110 -11.38 -26.31 -18.51
C LYS A 110 -11.52 -25.36 -17.33
N ALA A 111 -11.93 -25.91 -16.18
CA ALA A 111 -12.10 -25.11 -14.96
C ALA A 111 -10.83 -24.25 -14.80
N PRO A 112 -10.97 -22.93 -14.61
CA PRO A 112 -9.82 -22.04 -14.67
C PRO A 112 -8.78 -22.50 -13.65
N ASP A 113 -7.58 -22.81 -14.13
CA ASP A 113 -6.44 -23.32 -13.36
C ASP A 113 -6.30 -22.48 -12.08
N PRO A 114 -6.29 -23.09 -10.88
CA PRO A 114 -6.08 -22.39 -9.61
C PRO A 114 -4.84 -21.48 -9.63
N ARG A 115 -3.82 -21.83 -10.44
CA ARG A 115 -2.62 -21.00 -10.66
C ARG A 115 -2.94 -19.67 -11.34
N SER A 116 -3.88 -19.65 -12.28
CA SER A 116 -4.23 -18.45 -13.06
C SER A 116 -4.91 -17.32 -12.25
N ARG A 117 -5.46 -17.65 -11.08
CA ARG A 117 -6.20 -16.74 -10.19
C ARG A 117 -5.26 -15.93 -9.29
N ILE A 118 -4.29 -16.62 -8.70
CA ILE A 118 -3.22 -16.04 -7.87
C ILE A 118 -2.27 -15.20 -8.75
N ASP A 119 -2.07 -15.61 -10.01
CA ASP A 119 -1.24 -14.88 -10.98
C ASP A 119 -1.68 -13.41 -11.18
N LEU A 120 -2.99 -13.11 -11.22
CA LEU A 120 -3.48 -11.73 -11.39
C LEU A 120 -3.11 -10.85 -10.19
N VAL A 121 -3.36 -11.36 -8.98
CA VAL A 121 -3.05 -10.64 -7.72
C VAL A 121 -1.54 -10.40 -7.62
N ASP A 122 -0.74 -11.40 -7.96
CA ASP A 122 0.71 -11.27 -7.96
C ASP A 122 1.21 -10.33 -9.06
N ALA A 123 0.63 -10.35 -10.26
CA ALA A 123 0.97 -9.41 -11.33
C ALA A 123 0.62 -7.97 -10.97
N LEU A 124 -0.55 -7.75 -10.34
CA LEU A 124 -0.95 -6.44 -9.83
C LEU A 124 0.02 -5.97 -8.75
N ARG A 125 0.40 -6.85 -7.81
CA ARG A 125 1.44 -6.56 -6.79
C ARG A 125 2.77 -6.21 -7.45
N GLY A 126 3.19 -6.95 -8.48
CA GLY A 126 4.40 -6.70 -9.25
C GLY A 126 4.38 -5.35 -9.96
N SER A 127 3.23 -4.93 -10.50
CA SER A 127 3.08 -3.61 -11.11
C SER A 127 3.22 -2.47 -10.09
N ALA A 128 2.61 -2.62 -8.92
CA ALA A 128 2.75 -1.66 -7.82
C ALA A 128 4.19 -1.61 -7.31
N LEU A 129 4.88 -2.75 -7.23
CA LEU A 129 6.27 -2.83 -6.80
C LEU A 129 7.21 -2.12 -7.78
N LEU A 130 6.94 -2.22 -9.08
CA LEU A 130 7.67 -1.44 -10.08
C LEU A 130 7.43 0.06 -9.91
N GLY A 131 6.18 0.48 -9.67
CA GLY A 131 5.87 1.88 -9.39
C GLY A 131 6.59 2.43 -8.16
N ILE A 132 6.69 1.64 -7.08
CA ILE A 132 7.46 2.00 -5.89
C ILE A 132 8.94 2.18 -6.22
N LEU A 133 9.54 1.25 -6.96
CA LEU A 133 10.93 1.36 -7.40
C LEU A 133 11.19 2.63 -8.20
N LEU A 134 10.33 2.94 -9.17
CA LEU A 134 10.51 4.12 -10.03
C LEU A 134 10.42 5.42 -9.23
N ILE A 135 9.46 5.50 -8.30
CA ILE A 135 9.33 6.65 -7.38
C ILE A 135 10.56 6.78 -6.50
N HIS A 136 10.96 5.72 -5.80
CA HIS A 136 12.13 5.77 -4.93
C HIS A 136 13.43 6.07 -5.69
N SER A 137 13.51 5.71 -6.97
CA SER A 137 14.64 6.10 -7.80
C SER A 137 14.65 7.61 -8.06
N VAL A 138 13.51 8.20 -8.47
CA VAL A 138 13.36 9.65 -8.66
C VAL A 138 13.59 10.45 -7.37
N GLU A 139 13.20 9.86 -6.24
CA GLU A 139 13.34 10.39 -4.88
C GLU A 139 14.73 10.20 -4.27
N HIS A 140 15.63 9.49 -4.96
CA HIS A 140 16.94 9.09 -4.45
C HIS A 140 16.85 8.38 -3.09
N TRP A 141 15.86 7.51 -2.93
CA TRP A 141 15.61 6.74 -1.70
C TRP A 141 15.41 7.66 -0.49
N ASP A 142 14.40 8.52 -0.57
CA ASP A 142 14.04 9.54 0.44
C ASP A 142 15.10 10.61 0.70
N PHE A 143 16.18 10.66 -0.07
CA PHE A 143 17.18 11.71 0.10
C PHE A 143 16.78 13.03 -0.58
N MET A 144 16.00 12.97 -1.67
CA MET A 144 15.38 14.15 -2.33
C MET A 144 16.37 15.24 -2.75
N ARG A 145 17.64 14.92 -2.96
CA ARG A 145 18.66 15.91 -3.32
C ARG A 145 19.05 15.81 -4.79
N ASN A 146 18.76 16.86 -5.54
CA ASN A 146 19.17 16.97 -6.93
C ASN A 146 20.58 17.57 -7.07
N PRO A 147 21.22 17.40 -8.25
CA PRO A 147 22.50 18.03 -8.57
C PRO A 147 22.44 19.55 -8.41
N ASP A 148 23.45 20.14 -7.75
CA ASP A 148 23.54 21.59 -7.57
C ASP A 148 23.74 22.32 -8.92
N HIS A 149 24.41 21.65 -9.87
CA HIS A 149 24.62 22.14 -11.23
C HIS A 149 24.23 21.07 -12.25
N SER A 150 23.04 21.22 -12.83
CA SER A 150 22.60 20.42 -13.97
C SER A 150 22.65 21.23 -15.26
N ALA A 151 22.82 20.56 -16.40
CA ALA A 151 22.76 21.22 -17.69
C ALA A 151 21.36 21.86 -17.88
N PRO A 152 21.25 23.11 -18.35
CA PRO A 152 19.95 23.82 -18.42
C PRO A 152 18.86 23.07 -19.20
N TRP A 153 19.25 22.30 -20.23
CA TRP A 153 18.32 21.50 -21.02
C TRP A 153 17.66 20.35 -20.23
N LEU A 154 18.24 19.92 -19.10
CA LEU A 154 17.68 18.88 -18.22
C LEU A 154 16.56 19.39 -17.33
N ALA A 155 16.44 20.70 -17.10
CA ALA A 155 15.44 21.24 -16.18
C ALA A 155 14.00 20.84 -16.56
N THR A 156 13.66 20.89 -17.86
CA THR A 156 12.34 20.51 -18.37
C THR A 156 12.10 18.99 -18.32
N PRO A 157 13.00 18.12 -18.84
CA PRO A 157 12.90 16.68 -18.66
C PRO A 157 12.81 16.25 -17.19
N ASP A 158 13.60 16.84 -16.30
CA ASP A 158 13.60 16.51 -14.88
C ASP A 158 12.26 16.85 -14.22
N ALA A 159 11.71 18.03 -14.50
CA ALA A 159 10.39 18.41 -14.01
C ALA A 159 9.31 17.48 -14.56
N PHE A 160 9.30 17.24 -15.88
CA PHE A 160 8.32 16.37 -16.51
C PHE A 160 8.37 14.95 -15.96
N VAL A 161 9.57 14.37 -15.80
CA VAL A 161 9.76 13.02 -15.26
C VAL A 161 9.31 12.95 -13.81
N ARG A 162 9.70 13.91 -12.97
CA ARG A 162 9.29 13.95 -11.57
C ARG A 162 7.77 14.02 -11.46
N ASP A 163 7.16 15.00 -12.12
CA ASP A 163 5.72 15.25 -12.02
C ASP A 163 4.93 14.08 -12.59
N SER A 164 5.37 13.50 -13.71
CA SER A 164 4.76 12.30 -14.30
C SER A 164 4.92 11.08 -13.41
N ALA A 165 6.09 10.87 -12.80
CA ALA A 165 6.32 9.75 -11.89
C ALA A 165 5.40 9.84 -10.66
N PHE A 166 5.37 10.99 -9.98
CA PHE A 166 4.45 11.22 -8.86
C PHE A 166 2.99 11.09 -9.28
N PHE A 167 2.62 11.63 -10.44
CA PHE A 167 1.27 11.51 -11.00
C PHE A 167 0.88 10.06 -11.31
N LEU A 168 1.78 9.25 -11.87
CA LEU A 168 1.51 7.88 -12.31
C LEU A 168 1.70 6.82 -11.22
N PHE A 169 2.54 7.08 -10.22
CA PHE A 169 2.93 6.07 -9.23
C PHE A 169 2.82 6.54 -7.78
N GLY A 170 3.14 7.81 -7.51
CA GLY A 170 3.15 8.40 -6.18
C GLY A 170 1.81 8.22 -5.45
N GLY A 171 1.86 7.82 -4.17
CA GLY A 171 0.70 7.76 -3.28
C GLY A 171 -0.34 6.65 -3.54
N LYS A 172 -0.25 5.92 -4.67
CA LYS A 172 -1.22 4.86 -5.05
C LYS A 172 -0.60 3.48 -5.14
N ALA A 173 0.70 3.38 -5.45
CA ALA A 173 1.40 2.11 -5.46
C ALA A 173 1.39 1.44 -4.07
N TYR A 174 1.65 2.20 -2.98
CA TYR A 174 1.52 1.66 -1.62
C TYR A 174 0.08 1.26 -1.29
N GLY A 175 -0.91 2.00 -1.79
CA GLY A 175 -2.31 1.71 -1.51
C GLY A 175 -2.75 0.39 -2.18
N ILE A 176 -2.23 0.07 -3.37
CA ILE A 176 -2.40 -1.27 -3.97
C ILE A 176 -1.77 -2.34 -3.08
N PHE A 177 -0.55 -2.11 -2.58
CA PHE A 177 0.07 -3.02 -1.61
C PHE A 177 -0.79 -3.21 -0.36
N ALA A 178 -1.38 -2.13 0.15
CA ALA A 178 -2.25 -2.19 1.32
C ALA A 178 -3.51 -3.01 1.05
N LEU A 179 -4.19 -2.75 -0.07
CA LEU A 179 -5.34 -3.53 -0.50
C LEU A 179 -4.98 -5.02 -0.64
N LEU A 180 -3.87 -5.33 -1.31
CA LEU A 180 -3.42 -6.70 -1.54
C LEU A 180 -2.90 -7.38 -0.28
N PHE A 181 -2.42 -6.64 0.71
CA PHE A 181 -2.08 -7.17 2.02
C PHE A 181 -3.32 -7.72 2.71
N GLY A 182 -4.45 -7.00 2.67
CA GLY A 182 -5.73 -7.47 3.18
C GLY A 182 -6.24 -8.75 2.49
N VAL A 183 -6.11 -8.81 1.15
CA VAL A 183 -6.43 -10.02 0.37
C VAL A 183 -5.53 -11.19 0.81
N SER A 184 -4.23 -10.95 0.92
CA SER A 184 -3.25 -11.97 1.31
C SER A 184 -3.48 -12.49 2.72
N PHE A 185 -3.86 -11.60 3.66
CA PHE A 185 -4.25 -11.95 5.02
C PHE A 185 -5.42 -12.96 5.01
N PHE A 186 -6.49 -12.66 4.28
CA PHE A 186 -7.65 -13.55 4.20
C PHE A 186 -7.26 -14.91 3.62
N LEU A 187 -6.57 -14.94 2.48
CA LEU A 187 -6.17 -16.17 1.81
C LEU A 187 -5.29 -17.07 2.70
N ILE A 188 -4.39 -16.48 3.49
CA ILE A 188 -3.55 -17.22 4.43
C ILE A 188 -4.39 -17.84 5.55
N LEU A 189 -5.22 -17.04 6.22
CA LEU A 189 -6.05 -17.53 7.33
C LEU A 189 -7.05 -18.59 6.88
N ASP A 190 -7.70 -18.37 5.75
CA ASP A 190 -8.64 -19.32 5.18
C ASP A 190 -7.92 -20.62 4.79
N SER A 191 -6.75 -20.55 4.16
CA SER A 191 -5.93 -21.73 3.87
C SER A 191 -5.50 -22.49 5.13
N TRP A 192 -5.28 -21.83 6.27
CA TRP A 192 -4.94 -22.50 7.52
C TRP A 192 -6.17 -23.12 8.18
N SER A 193 -7.29 -22.40 8.19
CA SER A 193 -8.58 -22.88 8.70
C SER A 193 -9.02 -24.17 7.98
N ARG A 194 -8.92 -24.22 6.64
CA ARG A 194 -9.23 -25.43 5.85
C ARG A 194 -8.33 -26.64 6.18
N ARG A 195 -7.17 -26.42 6.80
CA ARG A 195 -6.24 -27.47 7.27
C ARG A 195 -6.42 -27.80 8.75
N GLY A 196 -7.48 -27.31 9.39
CA GLY A 196 -7.75 -27.50 10.82
C GLY A 196 -6.83 -26.67 11.73
N LEU A 197 -6.03 -25.75 11.17
CA LEU A 197 -5.10 -24.92 11.92
C LEU A 197 -5.77 -23.58 12.29
N ARG A 198 -6.20 -23.41 13.55
CA ARG A 198 -6.67 -22.12 14.07
C ARG A 198 -5.50 -21.38 14.74
N PHE A 199 -4.90 -20.41 14.05
CA PHE A 199 -3.73 -19.69 14.58
C PHE A 199 -3.69 -18.22 14.16
N GLU A 200 -4.66 -17.43 14.62
CA GLU A 200 -4.58 -15.97 14.60
C GLU A 200 -3.28 -15.47 15.26
N GLY A 201 -2.85 -16.14 16.34
CA GLY A 201 -1.56 -15.89 16.99
C GLY A 201 -0.34 -16.16 16.11
N ARG A 202 -0.41 -17.14 15.19
CA ARG A 202 0.68 -17.37 14.20
C ARG A 202 0.71 -16.28 13.16
N PHE A 203 -0.43 -15.68 12.82
CA PHE A 203 -0.44 -14.51 11.96
C PHE A 203 0.21 -13.31 12.66
N LEU A 204 -0.07 -13.10 13.96
CA LEU A 204 0.63 -12.08 14.75
C LEU A 204 2.14 -12.33 14.79
N TRP A 205 2.58 -13.58 15.03
CA TRP A 205 4.00 -13.95 14.94
C TRP A 205 4.61 -13.63 13.57
N ARG A 206 3.88 -13.96 12.49
CA ARG A 206 4.29 -13.62 11.13
C ARG A 206 4.45 -12.12 10.92
N LEU A 207 3.61 -11.29 11.53
CA LEU A 207 3.77 -9.83 11.53
C LEU A 207 4.98 -9.40 12.35
N SER A 208 5.26 -10.02 13.49
CA SER A 208 6.47 -9.74 14.27
C SER A 208 7.75 -10.03 13.48
N VAL A 209 7.80 -11.14 12.74
CA VAL A 209 8.93 -11.45 11.86
C VAL A 209 9.03 -10.43 10.72
N LEU A 210 7.89 -9.98 10.16
CA LEU A 210 7.89 -8.93 9.13
C LEU A 210 8.35 -7.58 9.70
N ALA A 211 7.96 -7.25 10.92
CA ALA A 211 8.39 -6.05 11.63
C ALA A 211 9.90 -6.08 11.88
N LEU A 212 10.46 -7.24 12.23
CA LEU A 212 11.91 -7.41 12.35
C LEU A 212 12.63 -7.15 11.02
N PHE A 213 12.15 -7.74 9.92
CA PHE A 213 12.71 -7.45 8.60
C PHE A 213 12.59 -5.98 8.23
N GLY A 214 11.44 -5.35 8.47
CA GLY A 214 11.22 -3.93 8.21
C GLY A 214 12.09 -3.03 9.08
N TYR A 215 12.32 -3.39 10.35
CA TYR A 215 13.19 -2.62 11.23
C TYR A 215 14.65 -2.67 10.75
N VAL A 216 15.18 -3.87 10.49
CA VAL A 216 16.55 -4.07 9.99
C VAL A 216 16.74 -3.42 8.62
N HIS A 217 15.80 -3.63 7.70
CA HIS A 217 15.79 -2.96 6.40
C HIS A 217 15.72 -1.43 6.54
N GLY A 218 14.91 -0.96 7.49
CA GLY A 218 14.75 0.44 7.84
C GLY A 218 16.02 1.13 8.35
N LEU A 219 17.02 0.37 8.80
CA LEU A 219 18.33 0.91 9.17
C LEU A 219 19.11 1.36 7.92
N VAL A 220 19.01 0.60 6.83
CA VAL A 220 19.66 0.95 5.56
C VAL A 220 18.87 2.03 4.82
N TYR A 221 17.53 1.92 4.83
CA TYR A 221 16.65 2.82 4.10
C TYR A 221 15.49 3.30 4.98
N CYS A 222 15.47 4.58 5.31
CA CYS A 222 14.42 5.13 6.20
C CYS A 222 13.01 5.05 5.61
N GLY A 223 12.84 5.03 4.29
CA GLY A 223 11.53 4.95 3.63
C GLY A 223 10.87 3.57 3.65
N ASP A 224 11.38 2.64 4.47
CA ASP A 224 10.82 1.30 4.58
C ASP A 224 9.34 1.32 5.03
N ILE A 225 8.49 0.69 4.21
CA ILE A 225 7.06 0.50 4.50
C ILE A 225 6.74 -0.80 5.24
N LEU A 226 7.68 -1.76 5.30
CA LEU A 226 7.43 -3.08 5.86
C LEU A 226 7.10 -3.01 7.35
N LEU A 227 7.84 -2.21 8.12
CA LEU A 227 7.57 -2.01 9.54
C LEU A 227 6.17 -1.41 9.77
N ILE A 228 5.79 -0.44 8.94
CA ILE A 228 4.47 0.21 9.00
C ILE A 228 3.35 -0.79 8.68
N ILE A 229 3.49 -1.57 7.60
CA ILE A 229 2.50 -2.60 7.23
C ILE A 229 2.39 -3.67 8.32
N ALA A 230 3.50 -4.08 8.93
CA ALA A 230 3.49 -5.04 10.02
C ALA A 230 2.71 -4.53 11.24
N ALA A 231 2.96 -3.29 11.66
CA ALA A 231 2.25 -2.65 12.77
C ALA A 231 0.76 -2.45 12.47
N LEU A 232 0.43 -1.87 11.30
CA LEU A 232 -0.95 -1.61 10.89
C LEU A 232 -1.72 -2.88 10.52
N GLY A 233 -1.03 -4.01 10.34
CA GLY A 233 -1.64 -5.32 10.08
C GLY A 233 -2.21 -5.98 11.33
N VAL A 234 -1.76 -5.60 12.53
CA VAL A 234 -2.20 -6.20 13.80
C VAL A 234 -3.71 -6.03 14.05
N PRO A 235 -4.31 -4.83 13.88
CA PRO A 235 -5.76 -4.65 14.00
C PRO A 235 -6.58 -5.60 13.13
N LEU A 236 -6.07 -5.98 11.96
CA LEU A 236 -6.78 -6.84 11.01
C LEU A 236 -7.10 -8.23 11.59
N VAL A 237 -6.26 -8.74 12.51
CA VAL A 237 -6.48 -10.01 13.21
C VAL A 237 -7.75 -9.97 14.05
N PHE A 238 -8.03 -8.85 14.71
CA PHE A 238 -9.22 -8.66 15.53
C PHE A 238 -10.44 -8.29 14.67
N LEU A 239 -10.26 -7.40 13.70
CA LEU A 239 -11.30 -7.00 12.76
C LEU A 239 -11.84 -8.19 11.96
N ASN A 240 -11.01 -9.18 11.66
CA ASN A 240 -11.45 -10.40 10.98
C ASN A 240 -12.54 -11.19 11.75
N ARG A 241 -12.77 -10.93 13.03
CA ARG A 241 -13.87 -11.58 13.77
C ARG A 241 -15.22 -10.92 13.53
N LEU A 242 -15.23 -9.72 12.95
CA LEU A 242 -16.44 -8.94 12.72
C LEU A 242 -17.16 -9.37 11.43
N GLY A 243 -18.48 -9.15 11.42
CA GLY A 243 -19.32 -9.37 10.25
C GLY A 243 -19.06 -8.34 9.14
N THR A 244 -19.41 -8.69 7.91
CA THR A 244 -19.19 -7.87 6.69
C THR A 244 -19.73 -6.44 6.83
N ARG A 245 -20.91 -6.26 7.42
CA ARG A 245 -21.52 -4.93 7.61
C ARG A 245 -20.70 -4.03 8.53
N ALA A 246 -20.18 -4.57 9.64
CA ALA A 246 -19.33 -3.83 10.56
C ALA A 246 -18.01 -3.42 9.90
N LEU A 247 -17.39 -4.34 9.13
CA LEU A 247 -16.18 -4.05 8.38
C LEU A 247 -16.37 -2.96 7.32
N LEU A 248 -17.51 -2.94 6.63
CA LEU A 248 -17.83 -1.88 5.67
C LEU A 248 -17.91 -0.50 6.35
N TRP A 249 -18.61 -0.41 7.49
CA TRP A 249 -18.70 0.83 8.25
C TRP A 249 -17.35 1.29 8.81
N ILE A 250 -16.58 0.38 9.40
CA ILE A 250 -15.23 0.67 9.92
C ILE A 250 -14.35 1.15 8.77
N SER A 251 -14.36 0.46 7.63
CA SER A 251 -13.56 0.89 6.49
C SER A 251 -14.01 2.25 5.95
N ALA A 252 -15.30 2.54 5.88
CA ALA A 252 -15.80 3.84 5.43
C ALA A 252 -15.36 4.96 6.38
N LEU A 253 -15.43 4.73 7.69
CA LEU A 253 -14.97 5.68 8.72
C LEU A 253 -13.47 5.95 8.62
N LEU A 254 -12.65 4.91 8.43
CA LEU A 254 -11.21 5.03 8.25
C LEU A 254 -10.85 5.77 6.95
N MET A 255 -11.57 5.49 5.86
CA MET A 255 -11.39 6.16 4.57
C MET A 255 -11.74 7.65 4.61
N LEU A 256 -12.57 8.09 5.56
CA LEU A 256 -12.93 9.50 5.72
C LEU A 256 -11.75 10.35 6.23
N GLN A 257 -10.72 9.74 6.82
CA GLN A 257 -9.54 10.44 7.34
C GLN A 257 -9.91 11.64 8.23
N ILE A 258 -10.75 11.39 9.25
CA ILE A 258 -11.36 12.42 10.11
C ILE A 258 -10.34 13.48 10.59
N PRO A 259 -9.13 13.15 11.07
CA PRO A 259 -8.17 14.18 11.48
C PRO A 259 -7.81 15.17 10.37
N SER A 260 -7.59 14.69 9.14
CA SER A 260 -7.25 15.56 8.00
C SER A 260 -8.45 16.36 7.49
N VAL A 261 -9.66 15.81 7.59
CA VAL A 261 -10.90 16.54 7.30
C VAL A 261 -11.11 17.66 8.32
N TYR A 262 -10.94 17.36 9.61
CA TYR A 262 -11.03 18.35 10.68
C TYR A 262 -10.03 19.49 10.47
N GLU A 263 -8.76 19.17 10.21
CA GLU A 263 -7.71 20.16 9.96
C GLU A 263 -8.05 21.06 8.75
N THR A 264 -8.51 20.46 7.66
CA THR A 264 -8.93 21.18 6.45
C THR A 264 -10.09 22.12 6.73
N VAL A 265 -11.13 21.64 7.43
CA VAL A 265 -12.29 22.46 7.80
C VAL A 265 -11.87 23.61 8.72
N HIS A 266 -11.00 23.35 9.69
CA HIS A 266 -10.50 24.35 10.63
C HIS A 266 -9.71 25.47 9.92
N VAL A 267 -8.84 25.11 8.97
CA VAL A 267 -8.07 26.04 8.13
C VAL A 267 -8.96 26.91 7.22
N LEU A 268 -10.05 26.35 6.72
CA LEU A 268 -10.99 27.06 5.84
C LEU A 268 -11.92 27.99 6.62
N LEU A 269 -12.35 27.59 7.82
CA LEU A 269 -13.26 28.39 8.67
C LEU A 269 -12.53 29.47 9.48
N ARG A 270 -11.23 29.32 9.75
CA ARG A 270 -10.45 30.26 10.56
C ARG A 270 -9.24 30.78 9.78
N PRO A 271 -9.35 31.94 9.10
CA PRO A 271 -8.26 32.51 8.30
C PRO A 271 -6.95 32.76 9.07
N GLU A 272 -7.06 33.06 10.37
CA GLU A 272 -5.92 33.32 11.27
C GLU A 272 -5.19 32.03 11.70
N TYR A 273 -5.83 30.87 11.54
CA TYR A 273 -5.26 29.61 12.03
C TYR A 273 -4.15 29.10 11.11
N GLN A 274 -2.99 28.83 11.70
CA GLN A 274 -1.86 28.19 11.03
C GLN A 274 -1.63 26.80 11.64
N PRO A 275 -1.74 25.73 10.83
CA PRO A 275 -1.35 24.40 11.26
C PRO A 275 0.11 24.38 11.72
N PRO A 276 0.45 23.58 12.76
CA PRO A 276 1.84 23.40 13.16
C PRO A 276 2.65 22.76 12.03
N ARG A 277 3.93 23.11 11.95
CA ARG A 277 4.87 22.47 11.03
C ARG A 277 4.99 20.98 11.40
N PRO A 278 4.94 20.04 10.43
CA PRO A 278 5.02 18.62 10.74
C PRO A 278 6.39 18.23 11.28
N LEU A 279 6.39 17.38 12.31
CA LEU A 279 7.61 16.93 12.97
C LEU A 279 8.51 16.12 12.01
N HIS A 280 7.93 15.35 11.09
CA HIS A 280 8.71 14.56 10.14
C HIS A 280 9.61 15.43 9.24
N TRP A 281 9.25 16.69 8.95
CA TRP A 281 10.11 17.58 8.13
C TRP A 281 11.43 17.86 8.82
N ASP A 282 11.40 18.12 10.12
CA ASP A 282 12.60 18.42 10.89
C ASP A 282 13.43 17.15 11.12
N LEU A 283 12.77 16.00 11.26
CA LEU A 283 13.46 14.71 11.34
C LEU A 283 14.16 14.38 10.02
N TYR A 284 13.50 14.49 8.87
CA TYR A 284 14.12 14.28 7.56
C TYR A 284 15.24 15.28 7.28
N GLY A 285 15.09 16.54 7.69
CA GLY A 285 16.15 17.55 7.58
C GLY A 285 17.45 17.15 8.31
N ARG A 286 17.35 16.43 9.43
CA ARG A 286 18.52 15.87 10.14
C ARG A 286 19.15 14.68 9.42
N LEU A 287 18.36 13.92 8.67
CA LEU A 287 18.84 12.75 7.91
C LEU A 287 19.62 13.17 6.67
N PHE A 288 19.20 14.24 5.99
CA PHE A 288 19.80 14.66 4.72
C PHE A 288 21.30 14.97 4.80
N GLY A 289 21.77 15.61 5.88
CA GLY A 289 23.20 15.82 6.08
C GLY A 289 23.99 14.52 6.18
N VAL A 290 23.43 13.53 6.88
CA VAL A 290 24.05 12.19 7.02
C VAL A 290 24.01 11.43 5.70
N TYR A 291 22.93 11.56 4.91
CA TYR A 291 22.81 10.89 3.61
C TYR A 291 23.75 11.49 2.55
N ALA A 292 24.05 12.79 2.66
CA ALA A 292 24.94 13.48 1.74
C ALA A 292 26.42 13.10 1.92
N ASP A 293 26.88 13.08 3.18
CA ASP A 293 28.32 13.05 3.50
C ASP A 293 28.70 12.02 4.58
N GLY A 294 27.73 11.37 5.23
CA GLY A 294 27.98 10.38 6.28
C GLY A 294 28.41 9.02 5.74
N SER A 295 29.06 8.22 6.60
CA SER A 295 29.41 6.83 6.28
C SER A 295 28.19 5.90 6.38
N LEU A 296 28.30 4.66 5.87
CA LEU A 296 27.26 3.64 6.06
C LEU A 296 26.92 3.46 7.55
N LEU A 297 27.91 3.50 8.44
CA LEU A 297 27.67 3.35 9.87
C LEU A 297 26.87 4.53 10.45
N ASP A 298 27.11 5.74 9.95
CA ASP A 298 26.36 6.93 10.38
C ASP A 298 24.90 6.86 9.91
N VAL A 299 24.67 6.39 8.67
CA VAL A 299 23.32 6.12 8.14
C VAL A 299 22.60 5.08 9.00
N LEU A 300 23.25 3.95 9.30
CA LEU A 300 22.67 2.92 10.17
C LEU A 300 22.36 3.48 11.57
N ARG A 301 23.29 4.26 12.15
CA ARG A 301 23.16 4.84 13.48
C ARG A 301 22.01 5.84 13.57
N VAL A 302 21.90 6.76 12.61
CA VAL A 302 20.82 7.75 12.60
C VAL A 302 19.46 7.08 12.35
N ASN A 303 19.43 6.02 11.55
CA ASN A 303 18.23 5.25 11.26
C ASN A 303 17.82 4.25 12.35
N LEU A 304 18.62 4.05 13.41
CA LEU A 304 18.17 3.30 14.60
C LEU A 304 16.92 3.95 15.23
N TRP A 305 16.87 5.29 15.22
CA TRP A 305 15.81 6.06 15.88
C TRP A 305 15.24 7.17 15.00
N THR A 306 16.05 8.11 14.54
CA THR A 306 15.57 9.30 13.81
C THR A 306 14.91 8.90 12.48
N GLY A 307 15.50 7.98 11.73
CA GLY A 307 14.90 7.45 10.50
C GLY A 307 13.56 6.75 10.74
N GLN A 308 13.48 5.91 11.78
CA GLN A 308 12.22 5.23 12.15
C GLN A 308 11.16 6.23 12.62
N ALA A 309 11.55 7.26 13.36
CA ALA A 309 10.65 8.31 13.80
C ALA A 309 10.15 9.14 12.61
N ALA A 310 11.03 9.53 11.68
CA ALA A 310 10.68 10.34 10.52
C ALA A 310 9.57 9.69 9.68
N LYS A 311 9.74 8.43 9.29
CA LYS A 311 8.73 7.70 8.50
C LYS A 311 7.43 7.45 9.27
N THR A 312 7.52 7.19 10.57
CA THR A 312 6.36 6.92 11.43
C THR A 312 5.51 8.17 11.59
N TRP A 313 6.13 9.29 11.94
CA TRP A 313 5.46 10.59 12.06
C TRP A 313 4.87 11.03 10.73
N TRP A 314 5.59 10.87 9.62
CA TRP A 314 5.03 11.14 8.30
C TRP A 314 3.77 10.32 8.03
N THR A 315 3.75 9.03 8.38
CA THR A 315 2.58 8.17 8.21
C THR A 315 1.39 8.63 9.06
N ILE A 316 1.65 9.12 10.28
CA ILE A 316 0.64 9.62 11.22
C ILE A 316 0.10 10.98 10.77
N GLU A 317 0.99 11.95 10.54
CA GLU A 317 0.68 13.35 10.21
C GLU A 317 -0.02 13.50 8.85
N THR A 318 0.28 12.61 7.90
CA THR A 318 -0.44 12.56 6.61
C THR A 318 -1.74 11.75 6.66
N ALA A 319 -2.11 11.21 7.83
CA ALA A 319 -3.25 10.31 8.03
C ALA A 319 -3.26 9.06 7.12
N ARG A 320 -2.10 8.67 6.60
CA ARG A 320 -1.95 7.48 5.73
C ARG A 320 -2.25 6.19 6.46
N TRP A 321 -1.97 6.12 7.76
CA TRP A 321 -2.26 4.93 8.57
C TRP A 321 -3.76 4.55 8.56
N LEU A 322 -4.66 5.53 8.65
CA LEU A 322 -6.11 5.32 8.56
C LEU A 322 -6.48 4.73 7.20
N GLN A 323 -5.93 5.31 6.14
CA GLN A 323 -6.18 4.85 4.78
C GLN A 323 -5.63 3.44 4.55
N MET A 324 -4.44 3.13 5.06
CA MET A 324 -3.86 1.78 4.95
C MET A 324 -4.72 0.73 5.67
N ILE A 325 -5.16 0.97 6.91
CA ILE A 325 -6.03 0.03 7.63
C ILE A 325 -7.37 -0.13 6.89
N GLY A 326 -7.98 0.95 6.41
CA GLY A 326 -9.21 0.84 5.64
C GLY A 326 -9.04 0.04 4.34
N LEU A 327 -7.91 0.21 3.64
CA LEU A 327 -7.57 -0.59 2.45
C LEU A 327 -7.30 -2.06 2.81
N PHE A 328 -6.67 -2.35 3.96
CA PHE A 328 -6.50 -3.71 4.46
C PHE A 328 -7.87 -4.37 4.71
N VAL A 329 -8.82 -3.65 5.29
CA VAL A 329 -10.19 -4.13 5.51
C VAL A 329 -10.91 -4.37 4.19
N TRP A 330 -10.80 -3.45 3.22
CA TRP A 330 -11.31 -3.67 1.87
C TRP A 330 -10.71 -4.93 1.23
N GLY A 331 -9.40 -5.13 1.35
CA GLY A 331 -8.72 -6.32 0.85
C GLY A 331 -9.24 -7.60 1.49
N LEU A 332 -9.45 -7.59 2.81
CA LEU A 332 -10.06 -8.70 3.54
C LEU A 332 -11.48 -9.00 3.01
N LEU A 333 -12.30 -7.97 2.78
CA LEU A 333 -13.65 -8.13 2.21
C LEU A 333 -13.61 -8.72 0.80
N LEU A 334 -12.70 -8.27 -0.06
CA LEU A 334 -12.51 -8.83 -1.40
C LEU A 334 -12.09 -10.30 -1.36
N GLY A 335 -11.25 -10.66 -0.38
CA GLY A 335 -10.88 -12.05 -0.11
C GLY A 335 -12.10 -12.90 0.28
N ARG A 336 -12.90 -12.43 1.25
CA ARG A 336 -14.10 -13.13 1.76
C ARG A 336 -15.13 -13.43 0.67
N GLU A 337 -15.35 -12.47 -0.22
CA GLU A 337 -16.31 -12.61 -1.32
C GLU A 337 -15.77 -13.48 -2.48
N GLY A 338 -14.53 -13.98 -2.39
CA GLY A 338 -13.94 -14.83 -3.43
C GLY A 338 -13.87 -14.13 -4.78
N VAL A 339 -13.71 -12.80 -4.82
CA VAL A 339 -13.80 -11.99 -6.06
C VAL A 339 -12.83 -12.49 -7.13
N PHE A 340 -11.64 -12.91 -6.73
CA PHE A 340 -10.61 -13.42 -7.63
C PHE A 340 -10.79 -14.89 -8.01
N GLU A 341 -11.77 -15.59 -7.45
CA GLU A 341 -12.09 -16.97 -7.80
C GLU A 341 -12.98 -17.06 -9.05
N ASN A 342 -13.84 -16.06 -9.27
CA ASN A 342 -14.73 -15.98 -10.41
C ASN A 342 -14.32 -14.81 -11.34
N PRO A 343 -13.82 -15.10 -12.56
CA PRO A 343 -13.42 -14.07 -13.52
C PRO A 343 -14.51 -13.03 -13.80
N ILE A 344 -15.78 -13.43 -13.86
CA ILE A 344 -16.90 -12.53 -14.13
C ILE A 344 -17.08 -11.52 -13.00
N HIS A 345 -16.95 -11.95 -11.75
CA HIS A 345 -17.01 -11.07 -10.59
C HIS A 345 -15.82 -10.11 -10.57
N ALA A 346 -14.61 -10.61 -10.86
CA ALA A 346 -13.41 -9.79 -10.97
C ALA A 346 -13.55 -8.70 -12.06
N VAL A 347 -14.03 -9.01 -13.26
CA VAL A 347 -14.30 -8.02 -14.32
C VAL A 347 -15.32 -6.99 -13.87
N ARG A 348 -16.44 -7.44 -13.31
CA ARG A 348 -17.55 -6.56 -12.94
C ARG A 348 -17.13 -5.56 -11.87
N LEU A 349 -16.41 -6.04 -10.85
CA LEU A 349 -15.86 -5.17 -9.82
C LEU A 349 -14.79 -4.25 -10.40
N ALA A 350 -13.86 -4.76 -11.21
CA ALA A 350 -12.81 -3.96 -11.83
C ALA A 350 -13.36 -2.83 -12.69
N ARG A 351 -14.44 -3.08 -13.46
CA ARG A 351 -15.13 -2.05 -14.25
C ARG A 351 -15.77 -0.99 -13.36
N ARG A 352 -16.41 -1.39 -12.26
CA ARG A 352 -17.00 -0.43 -11.31
C ARG A 352 -15.94 0.39 -10.59
N ALA A 353 -14.84 -0.24 -10.17
CA ALA A 353 -13.70 0.44 -9.57
C ALA A 353 -13.07 1.43 -10.55
N LEU A 354 -12.87 1.03 -11.81
CA LEU A 354 -12.36 1.92 -12.85
C LEU A 354 -13.29 3.12 -13.09
N ILE A 355 -14.61 2.89 -13.24
CA ILE A 355 -15.58 3.98 -13.44
C ILE A 355 -15.60 4.92 -12.22
N ALA A 356 -15.70 4.38 -11.00
CA ALA A 356 -15.69 5.17 -9.78
C ALA A 356 -14.38 5.96 -9.61
N GLY A 357 -13.25 5.34 -9.95
CA GLY A 357 -11.94 5.96 -9.96
C GLY A 357 -11.83 7.10 -10.96
N VAL A 358 -12.28 6.90 -12.21
CA VAL A 358 -12.28 7.93 -13.26
C VAL A 358 -13.20 9.09 -12.88
N VAL A 359 -14.43 8.81 -12.44
CA VAL A 359 -15.38 9.85 -12.02
C VAL A 359 -14.83 10.63 -10.82
N GLY A 360 -14.34 9.92 -9.79
CA GLY A 360 -13.77 10.56 -8.62
C GLY A 360 -12.53 11.39 -8.96
N PHE A 361 -11.66 10.89 -9.83
CA PHE A 361 -10.49 11.63 -10.31
C PHE A 361 -10.89 12.87 -11.11
N ALA A 362 -11.87 12.76 -12.02
CA ALA A 362 -12.37 13.89 -12.80
C ALA A 362 -12.98 15.00 -11.94
N VAL A 363 -13.56 14.65 -10.78
CA VAL A 363 -14.11 15.62 -9.82
C VAL A 363 -13.02 16.24 -8.94
N LEU A 364 -12.13 15.42 -8.37
CA LEU A 364 -11.16 15.86 -7.35
C LEU A 364 -9.90 16.49 -7.93
N TYR A 365 -9.45 16.06 -9.11
CA TYR A 365 -8.21 16.56 -9.70
C TYR A 365 -8.28 18.04 -10.10
N PRO A 366 -9.39 18.56 -10.68
CA PRO A 366 -9.54 19.99 -10.88
C PRO A 366 -9.48 20.80 -9.59
N VAL A 367 -10.04 20.29 -8.48
CA VAL A 367 -9.92 20.94 -7.17
C VAL A 367 -8.45 21.09 -6.81
N LYS A 368 -7.66 20.01 -6.92
CA LYS A 368 -6.21 20.03 -6.67
C LYS A 368 -5.48 21.09 -7.51
N LEU A 369 -5.77 21.17 -8.81
CA LEU A 369 -5.12 22.12 -9.72
C LEU A 369 -5.41 23.58 -9.36
N HIS A 370 -6.60 23.87 -8.85
CA HIS A 370 -7.04 25.24 -8.55
C HIS A 370 -6.80 25.66 -7.09
N LEU A 371 -6.23 24.80 -6.24
CA LEU A 371 -5.93 25.10 -4.83
C LEU A 371 -5.06 26.35 -4.66
N GLY A 372 -4.10 26.57 -5.56
CA GLY A 372 -3.24 27.77 -5.52
C GLY A 372 -4.01 29.08 -5.71
N GLY A 373 -5.20 29.05 -6.32
CA GLY A 373 -6.08 30.20 -6.50
C GLY A 373 -6.96 30.52 -5.30
N TRP A 374 -6.99 29.67 -4.25
CA TRP A 374 -7.87 29.82 -3.10
C TRP A 374 -7.36 30.81 -2.04
N GLY A 375 -6.26 31.52 -2.32
CA GLY A 375 -5.63 32.44 -1.37
C GLY A 375 -4.99 31.75 -0.15
N LEU A 376 -4.84 30.41 -0.20
CA LEU A 376 -4.15 29.64 0.83
C LEU A 376 -2.63 29.72 0.61
N SER A 377 -1.88 29.95 1.69
CA SER A 377 -0.42 29.99 1.66
C SER A 377 0.19 29.18 2.81
N GLY A 378 1.45 28.77 2.65
CA GLY A 378 2.21 28.06 3.67
C GLY A 378 1.51 26.78 4.17
N MET A 379 1.44 26.61 5.49
CA MET A 379 0.88 25.41 6.12
C MET A 379 -0.62 25.23 5.89
N ARG A 380 -1.35 26.31 5.67
CA ARG A 380 -2.77 26.26 5.30
C ARG A 380 -2.97 25.58 3.94
N HIS A 381 -2.17 25.97 2.95
CA HIS A 381 -2.19 25.30 1.64
C HIS A 381 -1.81 23.82 1.78
N HIS A 382 -0.76 23.53 2.55
CA HIS A 382 -0.29 22.15 2.77
C HIS A 382 -1.37 21.24 3.38
N ALA A 383 -2.11 21.70 4.39
CA ALA A 383 -3.16 20.91 5.04
C ALA A 383 -4.27 20.50 4.06
N VAL A 384 -4.76 21.46 3.26
CA VAL A 384 -5.80 21.20 2.25
C VAL A 384 -5.26 20.32 1.12
N GLU A 385 -4.05 20.62 0.63
CA GLU A 385 -3.40 19.85 -0.42
C GLU A 385 -3.16 18.39 0.01
N ASN A 386 -2.78 18.14 1.26
CA ASN A 386 -2.58 16.79 1.78
C ASN A 386 -3.88 15.96 1.72
N LEU A 387 -5.00 16.52 2.16
CA LEU A 387 -6.31 15.84 2.10
C LEU A 387 -6.75 15.59 0.66
N VAL A 388 -6.73 16.63 -0.19
CA VAL A 388 -7.16 16.53 -1.59
C VAL A 388 -6.27 15.55 -2.36
N SER A 389 -4.95 15.59 -2.14
CA SER A 389 -4.02 14.65 -2.76
C SER A 389 -4.24 13.22 -2.27
N SER A 390 -4.55 13.00 -0.99
CA SER A 390 -4.88 11.68 -0.46
C SER A 390 -6.10 11.06 -1.17
N TYR A 391 -7.16 11.83 -1.37
CA TYR A 391 -8.35 11.36 -2.10
C TYR A 391 -8.11 11.20 -3.60
N CYS A 392 -7.34 12.09 -4.23
CA CYS A 392 -6.91 11.90 -5.63
C CYS A 392 -6.11 10.62 -5.80
N ASN A 393 -5.21 10.30 -4.87
CA ASN A 393 -4.43 9.07 -4.91
C ASN A 393 -5.33 7.83 -4.75
N LEU A 394 -6.38 7.91 -3.91
CA LEU A 394 -7.34 6.82 -3.75
C LEU A 394 -8.15 6.57 -5.03
N THR A 395 -8.60 7.63 -5.72
CA THR A 395 -9.33 7.46 -6.99
C THR A 395 -8.44 6.93 -8.10
N GLN A 396 -7.20 7.42 -8.19
CA GLN A 396 -6.19 6.88 -9.11
C GLN A 396 -5.81 5.43 -8.81
N LEU A 397 -5.78 5.02 -7.53
CA LEU A 397 -5.59 3.62 -7.14
C LEU A 397 -6.70 2.74 -7.73
N LEU A 398 -7.95 3.19 -7.68
CA LEU A 398 -9.07 2.45 -8.28
C LEU A 398 -8.94 2.37 -9.80
N VAL A 399 -8.48 3.45 -10.45
CA VAL A 399 -8.17 3.44 -11.89
C VAL A 399 -7.09 2.42 -12.20
N TRP A 400 -6.00 2.40 -11.42
CA TRP A 400 -4.91 1.44 -11.62
C TRP A 400 -5.39 0.01 -11.38
N ALA A 401 -5.95 -0.31 -10.21
CA ALA A 401 -6.36 -1.68 -9.88
C ALA A 401 -7.45 -2.20 -10.83
N GLY A 402 -8.46 -1.38 -11.13
CA GLY A 402 -9.53 -1.72 -12.07
C GLY A 402 -9.03 -1.85 -13.50
N GLY A 403 -8.30 -0.85 -13.99
CA GLY A 403 -7.72 -0.83 -15.34
C GLY A 403 -6.76 -2.00 -15.56
N PHE A 404 -5.87 -2.28 -14.61
CA PHE A 404 -4.95 -3.42 -14.67
C PHE A 404 -5.69 -4.74 -14.72
N THR A 405 -6.72 -4.92 -13.88
CA THR A 405 -7.51 -6.16 -13.85
C THR A 405 -8.26 -6.39 -15.16
N LEU A 406 -8.81 -5.35 -15.78
CA LEU A 406 -9.46 -5.44 -17.09
C LEU A 406 -8.43 -5.71 -18.19
N LEU A 407 -7.29 -5.02 -18.16
CA LEU A 407 -6.22 -5.19 -19.13
C LEU A 407 -5.62 -6.59 -19.08
N TYR A 408 -5.46 -7.17 -17.88
CA TYR A 408 -4.98 -8.52 -17.68
C TYR A 408 -5.89 -9.59 -18.30
N GLN A 409 -7.19 -9.29 -18.42
CA GLN A 409 -8.16 -10.18 -19.04
C GLN A 409 -8.21 -10.01 -20.57
N TRP A 410 -7.62 -8.94 -21.10
CA TRP A 410 -7.45 -8.79 -22.53
C TRP A 410 -6.33 -9.72 -23.02
N GLY A 411 -6.69 -10.71 -23.84
CA GLY A 411 -5.78 -11.79 -24.26
C GLY A 411 -4.44 -11.33 -24.83
N LYS A 412 -4.41 -10.18 -25.53
CA LYS A 412 -3.18 -9.59 -26.09
C LYS A 412 -2.22 -9.05 -25.02
N ALA A 413 -2.73 -8.40 -23.99
CA ALA A 413 -1.91 -7.80 -22.92
C ALA A 413 -1.51 -8.81 -21.83
N ARG A 414 -2.28 -9.89 -21.68
CA ARG A 414 -2.07 -10.92 -20.65
C ARG A 414 -0.66 -11.51 -20.66
N GLY A 415 -0.08 -11.74 -21.84
CA GLY A 415 1.27 -12.30 -21.97
C GLY A 415 2.33 -11.42 -21.30
N LEU A 416 2.31 -10.12 -21.60
CA LEU A 416 3.24 -9.13 -21.03
C LEU A 416 3.02 -8.94 -19.54
N LEU A 417 1.76 -8.76 -19.11
CA LEU A 417 1.43 -8.51 -17.70
C LEU A 417 1.76 -9.72 -16.80
N ARG A 418 1.70 -10.94 -17.33
CA ARG A 418 2.12 -12.14 -16.61
C ARG A 418 3.60 -12.17 -16.23
N LEU A 419 4.46 -11.43 -16.95
CA LEU A 419 5.87 -11.33 -16.58
C LEU A 419 6.07 -10.64 -15.23
N LEU A 420 5.10 -9.85 -14.77
CA LEU A 420 5.11 -9.20 -13.46
C LEU A 420 4.70 -10.14 -12.32
N ALA A 421 4.07 -11.29 -12.61
CA ALA A 421 3.60 -12.18 -11.54
C ALA A 421 4.76 -12.79 -10.73
N PRO A 422 5.85 -13.33 -11.33
CA PRO A 422 7.00 -13.79 -10.54
C PRO A 422 7.65 -12.68 -9.72
N TYR A 423 7.72 -11.47 -10.27
CA TYR A 423 8.25 -10.30 -9.58
C TYR A 423 7.39 -9.93 -8.36
N GLY A 424 6.06 -9.92 -8.48
CA GLY A 424 5.15 -9.69 -7.36
C GLY A 424 5.06 -10.85 -6.36
N ARG A 425 5.38 -12.09 -6.77
CA ARG A 425 5.52 -13.23 -5.85
C ARG A 425 6.76 -13.14 -4.96
N MET A 426 7.79 -12.45 -5.45
CA MET A 426 9.04 -12.20 -4.74
C MET A 426 9.09 -10.77 -4.19
N SER A 427 7.94 -10.20 -3.82
CA SER A 427 7.85 -8.77 -3.50
C SER A 427 8.73 -8.35 -2.32
N LEU A 428 8.89 -9.20 -1.29
CA LEU A 428 9.73 -8.90 -0.14
C LEU A 428 11.21 -8.92 -0.53
N SER A 429 11.64 -9.98 -1.23
CA SER A 429 13.03 -10.10 -1.71
C SER A 429 13.39 -8.97 -2.68
N CYS A 430 12.52 -8.69 -3.64
CA CYS A 430 12.73 -7.63 -4.61
C CYS A 430 12.75 -6.26 -3.93
N TYR A 431 11.77 -5.92 -3.09
CA TYR A 431 11.73 -4.63 -2.39
C TYR A 431 12.99 -4.36 -1.56
N VAL A 432 13.41 -5.33 -0.73
CA VAL A 432 14.63 -5.19 0.06
C VAL A 432 15.87 -5.04 -0.83
N THR A 433 15.96 -5.84 -1.90
CA THR A 433 17.09 -5.75 -2.85
C THR A 433 17.12 -4.41 -3.59
N GLN A 434 15.96 -3.79 -3.86
CA GLN A 434 15.91 -2.47 -4.50
C GLN A 434 16.62 -1.43 -3.64
N ALA A 435 16.33 -1.38 -2.34
CA ALA A 435 16.99 -0.44 -1.43
C ALA A 435 18.47 -0.78 -1.22
N LEU A 436 18.82 -2.06 -1.08
CA LEU A 436 20.21 -2.50 -0.96
C LEU A 436 21.07 -2.15 -2.18
N ILE A 437 20.46 -2.00 -3.35
CA ILE A 437 21.14 -1.49 -4.56
C ILE A 437 21.07 0.04 -4.59
N GLY A 438 19.88 0.60 -4.44
CA GLY A 438 19.60 2.00 -4.68
C GLY A 438 20.18 2.96 -3.65
N VAL A 439 20.21 2.59 -2.38
CA VAL A 439 20.82 3.41 -1.32
C VAL A 439 22.31 3.60 -1.57
N PRO A 440 23.14 2.55 -1.78
CA PRO A 440 24.54 2.75 -2.17
C PRO A 440 24.74 3.49 -3.50
N LEU A 441 23.81 3.41 -4.44
CA LEU A 441 23.91 4.17 -5.68
C LEU A 441 23.76 5.68 -5.43
N PHE A 442 22.81 6.09 -4.59
CA PHE A 442 22.44 7.50 -4.43
C PHE A 442 22.97 8.17 -3.16
N TYR A 443 23.39 7.44 -2.12
CA TYR A 443 23.90 8.06 -0.88
C TYR A 443 25.40 8.37 -0.97
N GLY A 444 25.85 9.32 -0.16
CA GLY A 444 27.22 9.84 -0.14
C GLY A 444 28.30 8.79 0.10
N PHE A 445 28.04 7.78 0.95
CA PHE A 445 29.00 6.73 1.26
C PHE A 445 29.26 5.75 0.10
N GLY A 446 28.41 5.74 -0.93
CA GLY A 446 28.50 4.83 -2.06
C GLY A 446 28.97 5.54 -3.34
N LEU A 447 28.15 5.52 -4.39
CA LEU A 447 28.47 6.20 -5.66
C LEU A 447 28.04 7.67 -5.69
N ALA A 448 27.27 8.13 -4.69
CA ALA A 448 26.80 9.50 -4.59
C ALA A 448 26.15 10.05 -5.87
N LEU A 449 25.40 9.21 -6.62
CA LEU A 449 24.82 9.59 -7.91
C LEU A 449 23.85 10.77 -7.83
N PHE A 450 23.30 11.07 -6.65
CA PHE A 450 22.48 12.27 -6.41
C PHE A 450 23.16 13.57 -6.86
N ARG A 451 24.51 13.60 -6.84
CA ARG A 451 25.31 14.75 -7.28
C ARG A 451 25.28 14.97 -8.79
N PHE A 452 24.93 13.95 -9.57
CA PHE A 452 24.99 13.97 -11.04
C PHE A 452 23.65 13.65 -11.71
N CYS A 453 22.79 12.89 -11.05
CA CYS A 453 21.55 12.37 -11.62
C CYS A 453 20.33 13.10 -11.05
N GLY A 454 19.74 13.99 -11.84
CA GLY A 454 18.37 14.48 -11.60
C GLY A 454 17.31 13.39 -11.83
N PRO A 455 16.01 13.73 -11.67
CA PRO A 455 14.88 12.82 -11.89
C PRO A 455 14.94 12.04 -13.21
N PHE A 456 15.35 12.69 -14.31
CA PHE A 456 15.41 12.08 -15.64
C PHE A 456 16.37 10.89 -15.69
N TYR A 457 17.60 11.03 -15.22
CA TYR A 457 18.54 9.90 -15.19
C TYR A 457 18.15 8.88 -14.13
N SER A 458 17.60 9.34 -13.02
CA SER A 458 17.25 8.46 -11.90
C SER A 458 16.11 7.51 -12.25
N ILE A 459 15.11 7.93 -13.03
CA ILE A 459 14.06 7.01 -13.50
C ILE A 459 14.58 5.97 -14.49
N LEU A 460 15.59 6.31 -15.32
CA LEU A 460 16.23 5.36 -16.23
C LEU A 460 17.02 4.29 -15.47
N ILE A 461 17.76 4.70 -14.43
CA ILE A 461 18.44 3.78 -13.50
C ILE A 461 17.43 2.87 -12.81
N GLY A 462 16.34 3.43 -12.29
CA GLY A 462 15.24 2.67 -11.68
C GLY A 462 14.59 1.67 -12.64
N GLY A 463 14.36 2.09 -13.89
CA GLY A 463 13.85 1.23 -14.95
C GLY A 463 14.78 0.06 -15.27
N LEU A 464 16.09 0.31 -15.35
CA LEU A 464 17.10 -0.74 -15.55
C LEU A 464 17.12 -1.73 -14.39
N ILE A 465 17.11 -1.26 -13.14
CA ILE A 465 17.00 -2.12 -11.95
C ILE A 465 15.73 -2.97 -12.03
N GLY A 466 14.60 -2.37 -12.43
CA GLY A 466 13.32 -3.05 -12.58
C GLY A 466 13.37 -4.16 -13.63
N VAL A 467 13.92 -3.90 -14.81
CA VAL A 467 14.06 -4.91 -15.89
C VAL A 467 14.95 -6.08 -15.44
N VAL A 468 16.07 -5.78 -14.79
CA VAL A 468 16.98 -6.80 -14.26
C VAL A 468 16.28 -7.63 -13.18
N GLN A 469 15.59 -7.01 -12.22
CA GLN A 469 14.89 -7.71 -11.16
C GLN A 469 13.70 -8.54 -11.68
N ILE A 470 12.93 -8.04 -12.64
CA ILE A 470 11.82 -8.78 -13.26
C ILE A 470 12.36 -10.03 -13.95
N THR A 471 13.42 -9.87 -14.77
CA THR A 471 14.08 -11.00 -15.44
C THR A 471 14.62 -12.01 -14.42
N ALA A 472 15.33 -11.53 -13.40
CA ALA A 472 15.88 -12.36 -12.33
C ALA A 472 14.79 -13.14 -11.58
N ALA A 473 13.67 -12.50 -11.23
CA ALA A 473 12.54 -13.16 -10.55
C ALA A 473 11.90 -14.25 -11.42
N ASN A 474 11.73 -13.99 -12.72
CA ASN A 474 11.23 -14.97 -13.67
C ASN A 474 12.17 -16.18 -13.81
N LEU A 475 13.49 -15.96 -13.87
CA LEU A 475 14.48 -17.04 -13.93
C LEU A 475 14.62 -17.79 -12.60
N TRP A 476 14.50 -17.09 -11.47
CA TRP A 476 14.59 -17.64 -10.13
C TRP A 476 13.45 -18.63 -9.85
N LEU A 477 12.20 -18.21 -10.10
CA LEU A 477 11.03 -19.05 -9.83
C LEU A 477 10.85 -20.23 -10.79
N LYS A 478 11.68 -20.35 -11.84
CA LYS A 478 11.80 -21.60 -12.62
C LYS A 478 12.47 -22.71 -11.78
N ARG A 479 13.41 -22.34 -10.89
CA ARG A 479 14.21 -23.27 -10.08
C ARG A 479 13.74 -23.37 -8.62
N PHE A 480 13.21 -22.29 -8.06
CA PHE A 480 12.82 -22.19 -6.66
C PHE A 480 11.31 -21.98 -6.46
N ASN A 481 10.80 -22.34 -5.28
CA ASN A 481 9.38 -22.17 -4.93
C ASN A 481 9.03 -20.74 -4.48
N TYR A 482 9.99 -20.09 -3.83
CA TYR A 482 9.86 -18.80 -3.15
C TYR A 482 11.09 -17.94 -3.44
N GLY A 483 10.99 -16.63 -3.25
CA GLY A 483 12.18 -15.79 -3.13
C GLY A 483 12.90 -16.06 -1.80
N PRO A 484 14.19 -15.65 -1.68
CA PRO A 484 14.99 -15.91 -0.48
C PRO A 484 14.33 -15.44 0.82
N LEU A 485 13.87 -14.18 0.87
CA LEU A 485 13.25 -13.61 2.07
C LEU A 485 11.84 -14.17 2.29
N GLU A 486 11.09 -14.49 1.23
CA GLU A 486 9.78 -15.13 1.37
C GLU A 486 9.90 -16.54 1.95
N TRP A 487 10.92 -17.30 1.53
CA TRP A 487 11.23 -18.61 2.10
C TRP A 487 11.60 -18.47 3.57
N LEU A 488 12.52 -17.57 3.91
CA LEU A 488 12.96 -17.36 5.29
C LEU A 488 11.79 -16.91 6.17
N TRP A 489 10.96 -15.98 5.68
CA TRP A 489 9.76 -15.53 6.38
C TRP A 489 8.79 -16.68 6.64
N ARG A 490 8.59 -17.56 5.65
CA ARG A 490 7.75 -18.75 5.80
C ARG A 490 8.34 -19.73 6.80
N ALA A 491 9.64 -20.02 6.71
CA ALA A 491 10.33 -20.93 7.61
C ALA A 491 10.23 -20.46 9.06
N LEU A 492 10.50 -19.18 9.32
CA LEU A 492 10.35 -18.56 10.64
C LEU A 492 8.89 -18.54 11.12
N THR A 493 7.92 -18.35 10.23
CA THR A 493 6.49 -18.36 10.61
C THR A 493 6.03 -19.71 11.14
N PHE A 494 6.54 -20.80 10.55
CA PHE A 494 6.21 -22.17 10.97
C PHE A 494 7.23 -22.78 11.93
N MET A 495 8.35 -22.08 12.20
CA MET A 495 9.52 -22.62 12.90
C MET A 495 9.99 -23.95 12.28
N ASP A 496 9.92 -24.03 10.95
CA ASP A 496 10.27 -25.22 10.17
C ASP A 496 11.14 -24.82 8.99
N PHE A 497 12.43 -25.17 9.07
CA PHE A 497 13.42 -24.92 8.02
C PHE A 497 13.48 -26.03 6.97
N ASN A 498 12.73 -27.12 7.13
CA ASN A 498 12.65 -28.20 6.15
C ASN A 498 11.75 -27.87 4.96
N VAL A 499 11.13 -26.68 4.93
CA VAL A 499 10.32 -26.21 3.81
C VAL A 499 11.18 -26.20 2.53
N PRO A 500 10.82 -26.97 1.48
CA PRO A 500 11.68 -27.14 0.33
C PRO A 500 11.80 -25.84 -0.49
N MET A 501 12.98 -25.25 -0.49
CA MET A 501 13.28 -24.02 -1.23
C MET A 501 13.34 -24.29 -2.74
N ARG A 502 14.03 -25.36 -3.14
CA ARG A 502 14.18 -25.77 -4.55
C ARG A 502 12.97 -26.57 -5.01
N ARG A 503 12.50 -26.33 -6.23
CA ARG A 503 11.50 -27.20 -6.85
C ARG A 503 12.12 -28.57 -7.07
N ARG A 504 11.48 -29.64 -6.56
CA ARG A 504 11.83 -31.00 -7.00
C ARG A 504 11.57 -31.08 -8.50
N ALA A 505 12.57 -31.51 -9.26
CA ALA A 505 12.40 -31.74 -10.70
C ALA A 505 11.32 -32.81 -10.90
N ALA A 506 10.40 -32.60 -11.85
CA ALA A 506 9.30 -33.53 -12.10
C ALA A 506 9.76 -34.99 -12.36
N ARG A 507 11.02 -35.18 -12.78
CA ARG A 507 11.64 -36.49 -13.03
C ARG A 507 11.71 -37.41 -11.80
N SER A 508 11.86 -36.89 -10.57
CA SER A 508 11.92 -37.76 -9.39
C SER A 508 10.57 -38.31 -8.94
N ARG A 509 9.43 -37.80 -9.46
CA ARG A 509 8.12 -38.41 -9.22
C ARG A 509 7.82 -39.62 -10.11
N MET A 510 8.46 -39.71 -11.29
CA MET A 510 8.30 -40.89 -12.16
C MET A 510 9.21 -42.04 -11.72
N ALA A 511 10.39 -41.75 -11.16
CA ALA A 511 11.29 -42.78 -10.62
C ALA A 511 10.78 -43.40 -9.29
N GLU A 512 9.93 -42.70 -8.56
CA GLU A 512 9.34 -43.18 -7.28
C GLU A 512 8.01 -43.94 -7.49
N GLN A 513 7.52 -44.00 -8.74
CA GLN A 513 6.31 -44.73 -9.16
C GLN A 513 6.61 -45.98 -9.98
N GLU A 514 7.88 -46.37 -10.10
CA GLU A 514 8.22 -47.67 -10.69
C GLU A 514 7.78 -48.77 -9.70
N PRO A 515 6.85 -49.68 -10.08
CA PRO A 515 6.43 -50.74 -9.19
C PRO A 515 7.65 -51.63 -8.90
N GLN A 516 7.89 -51.89 -7.62
CA GLN A 516 8.90 -52.89 -7.23
C GLN A 516 8.59 -54.21 -7.93
N PRO A 517 9.59 -54.88 -8.54
CA PRO A 517 9.37 -56.19 -9.12
C PRO A 517 8.90 -57.12 -8.01
N VAL A 518 7.69 -57.67 -8.18
CA VAL A 518 7.16 -58.73 -7.34
C VAL A 518 8.17 -59.87 -7.36
N SER A 519 8.82 -60.13 -6.23
CA SER A 519 9.66 -61.30 -6.06
C SER A 519 8.77 -62.54 -6.05
N THR A 520 8.67 -63.23 -7.19
CA THR A 520 8.23 -64.61 -7.22
C THR A 520 9.40 -65.50 -6.81
N THR A 521 9.36 -65.95 -5.56
CA THR A 521 10.03 -67.17 -5.07
C THR A 521 9.11 -67.86 -4.10
#